data_AF-A0AAU0M4Y5-F1
#
_entry.id   AF-A0AAU0M4Y5-F1
#
_cell.length_a   1.000
_cell.length_b   1.000
_cell.length_c   1.000
_cell.angle_alpha   90.00
_cell.angle_beta   90.00
_cell.angle_gamma   90.00
#
_symmetry.space_group_name_H-M   'P 1'
#
loop_
_entity.id
_entity.type
_entity.pdbx_description
1 polymer ?
#
loop_
_entity_poly.entity_id
_entity_poly.type
_entity_poly.pdbx_seq_one_letter_code
_entity_poly.pdbx_strand_id
1 'polypeptide(L)'
;MADPTDRLSTDRLNTPGRSRWRRGSDEDSDTFGRFAETFARFMGTPAFLAWMTVFVVVWCALNVIGIFGLRWDPYPFILLNLFFSTQASYSAPLILLAENRQTDRDHVRLAEDRKQAAQSRADTDFLAREIAALRASVNELATRDYVRSELRNELRELLTELDEEREPAEDRTPSGRP
;
A
#
# COMPACT_ATOMS: atom_id res chain seq x y z
N MET A 1 54.40 -21.06 9.75
CA MET A 1 53.23 -21.78 9.24
C MET A 1 52.01 -21.16 9.92
N ALA A 2 51.33 -20.23 9.24
CA ALA A 2 50.27 -19.41 9.81
C ALA A 2 48.90 -20.09 9.58
N ASP A 3 48.11 -20.17 10.63
CA ASP A 3 46.74 -20.70 10.63
C ASP A 3 45.77 -19.67 10.01
N PRO A 4 44.95 -20.03 8.99
CA PRO A 4 44.09 -19.08 8.28
C PRO A 4 42.69 -18.89 8.90
N THR A 5 42.40 -19.37 10.11
CA THR A 5 41.02 -19.41 10.61
C THR A 5 40.55 -18.21 11.44
N ASP A 6 41.39 -17.22 11.72
CA ASP A 6 41.06 -16.14 12.66
C ASP A 6 40.55 -14.83 12.02
N ARG A 7 39.73 -14.93 10.95
CA ARG A 7 39.26 -13.76 10.16
C ARG A 7 37.74 -13.55 10.05
N LEU A 8 36.91 -14.32 10.74
CA LEU A 8 35.45 -14.26 10.54
C LEU A 8 34.62 -13.72 11.72
N SER A 9 35.25 -13.17 12.77
CA SER A 9 34.51 -12.85 14.01
C SER A 9 34.36 -11.36 14.34
N THR A 10 34.83 -10.43 13.51
CA THR A 10 34.84 -8.99 13.87
C THR A 10 33.91 -8.08 13.07
N ASP A 11 33.11 -8.58 12.13
CA ASP A 11 32.36 -7.71 11.20
C ASP A 11 30.82 -7.73 11.37
N ARG A 12 30.30 -7.87 12.60
CA ARG A 12 28.85 -7.81 12.85
C ARG A 12 28.41 -6.95 14.03
N LEU A 13 29.18 -5.94 14.41
CA LEU A 13 28.75 -4.98 15.44
C LEU A 13 28.73 -3.54 14.92
N ASN A 14 27.94 -3.28 13.88
CA ASN A 14 27.55 -1.93 13.49
C ASN A 14 26.04 -1.87 13.20
N THR A 15 25.26 -1.80 14.26
CA THR A 15 23.92 -1.22 14.20
C THR A 15 23.93 -0.03 15.14
N PRO A 16 24.01 1.22 14.65
CA PRO A 16 23.77 2.36 15.50
C PRO A 16 22.30 2.33 15.92
N GLY A 17 22.05 1.79 17.11
CA GLY A 17 20.77 1.85 17.78
C GLY A 17 20.41 3.30 17.98
N ARG A 18 19.54 3.82 17.11
CA ARG A 18 18.86 5.11 17.26
C ARG A 18 18.34 5.19 18.70
N SER A 19 18.94 6.08 19.48
CA SER A 19 18.44 6.53 20.78
C SER A 19 17.08 7.20 20.55
N ARG A 20 16.03 6.39 20.53
CA ARG A 20 14.66 6.86 20.46
C ARG A 20 14.30 7.35 21.86
N TRP A 21 14.63 8.62 22.12
CA TRP A 21 14.02 9.40 23.19
C TRP A 21 12.51 9.49 22.90
N ARG A 22 11.77 8.45 23.27
CA ARG A 22 10.30 8.44 23.29
C ARG A 22 9.91 8.38 24.76
N ARG A 23 10.00 9.54 25.41
CA ARG A 23 9.49 9.75 26.76
C ARG A 23 8.63 11.01 26.73
N GLY A 24 7.35 10.85 26.99
CA GLY A 24 6.42 11.95 27.24
C GLY A 24 5.02 11.67 26.73
N SER A 25 4.09 11.40 27.66
CA SER A 25 2.63 11.41 27.52
C SER A 25 1.97 10.30 26.70
N ASP A 26 1.99 9.05 27.19
CA ASP A 26 1.03 8.04 26.73
C ASP A 26 -0.30 8.11 27.54
N GLU A 27 -0.28 8.47 28.84
CA GLU A 27 -1.51 8.60 29.67
C GLU A 27 -2.47 9.73 29.26
N ASP A 28 -1.99 10.97 29.06
CA ASP A 28 -2.85 12.10 28.64
C ASP A 28 -3.35 11.96 27.19
N SER A 29 -2.74 11.05 26.43
CA SER A 29 -2.97 10.87 25.01
C SER A 29 -4.22 10.04 24.69
N ASP A 30 -4.61 9.16 25.60
CA ASP A 30 -5.74 8.23 25.42
C ASP A 30 -7.08 8.88 25.80
N THR A 31 -7.10 9.70 26.84
CA THR A 31 -8.28 10.48 27.23
C THR A 31 -8.57 11.58 26.22
N PHE A 32 -7.56 12.36 25.85
CA PHE A 32 -7.72 13.44 24.86
C PHE A 32 -8.02 12.90 23.45
N GLY A 33 -7.47 11.74 23.08
CA GLY A 33 -7.77 11.06 21.82
C GLY A 33 -9.23 10.68 21.68
N ARG A 34 -9.83 10.11 22.74
CA ARG A 34 -11.26 9.78 22.77
C ARG A 34 -12.17 11.01 22.76
N PHE A 35 -11.77 12.09 23.44
CA PHE A 35 -12.46 13.36 23.39
C PHE A 35 -12.46 13.96 21.97
N ALA A 36 -11.29 14.04 21.34
CA ALA A 36 -11.15 14.57 19.98
C ALA A 36 -11.94 13.75 18.96
N GLU A 37 -11.92 12.41 19.07
CA GLU A 37 -12.70 11.54 18.19
C GLU A 37 -14.21 11.74 18.34
N THR A 38 -14.68 11.92 19.58
CA THR A 38 -16.09 12.25 19.86
C THR A 38 -16.46 13.63 19.33
N PHE A 39 -15.59 14.61 19.53
CA PHE A 39 -15.78 15.99 19.06
C PHE A 39 -15.79 16.09 17.54
N ALA A 40 -14.92 15.34 16.85
CA ALA A 40 -14.87 15.27 15.39
C ALA A 40 -16.14 14.64 14.81
N ARG A 41 -16.63 13.55 15.41
CA ARG A 41 -17.92 12.95 15.04
C ARG A 41 -19.09 13.91 15.29
N PHE A 42 -19.02 14.69 16.37
CA PHE A 42 -20.04 15.66 16.74
C PHE A 42 -20.09 16.87 15.78
N MET A 43 -18.94 17.49 15.47
CA MET A 43 -18.85 18.61 14.52
C MET A 43 -19.16 18.21 13.07
N GLY A 44 -18.86 16.97 12.67
CA GLY A 44 -19.10 16.47 11.30
C GLY A 44 -20.56 16.17 10.97
N THR A 45 -21.47 16.26 11.95
CA THR A 45 -22.89 15.92 11.77
C THR A 45 -23.70 17.18 11.43
N PRO A 46 -24.58 17.17 10.41
CA PRO A 46 -25.43 18.33 10.07
C PRO A 46 -26.37 18.77 11.21
N ALA A 47 -26.67 17.87 12.14
CA ALA A 47 -27.45 18.15 13.35
C ALA A 47 -26.79 19.20 14.27
N PHE A 48 -25.45 19.27 14.32
CA PHE A 48 -24.76 20.27 15.14
C PHE A 48 -25.02 21.70 14.64
N LEU A 49 -24.94 21.91 13.33
CA LEU A 49 -25.22 23.20 12.71
C LEU A 49 -26.69 23.62 12.92
N ALA A 50 -27.62 22.67 12.81
CA ALA A 50 -29.04 22.91 13.07
C ALA A 50 -29.29 23.34 14.52
N TRP A 51 -28.72 22.62 15.49
CA TRP A 51 -28.82 22.98 16.92
C TRP A 51 -28.23 24.35 17.23
N MET A 52 -27.03 24.66 16.70
CA MET A 52 -26.38 25.95 16.88
C MET A 52 -27.20 27.11 16.30
N THR A 53 -27.84 26.89 15.15
CA THR A 53 -28.71 27.90 14.53
C THR A 53 -29.96 28.13 15.38
N VAL A 54 -30.60 27.06 15.87
CA VAL A 54 -31.75 27.16 16.77
C VAL A 54 -31.37 27.91 18.04
N PHE A 55 -30.21 27.61 18.64
CA PHE A 55 -29.71 28.31 19.82
C PHE A 55 -29.57 29.82 19.59
N VAL A 56 -28.96 30.23 18.48
CA VAL A 56 -28.80 31.66 18.12
C VAL A 56 -30.16 32.34 17.92
N VAL A 57 -31.09 31.68 17.22
CA VAL A 57 -32.44 32.20 16.97
C VAL A 57 -33.22 32.36 18.28
N VAL A 58 -33.17 31.36 19.16
CA VAL A 58 -33.82 31.41 20.47
C VAL A 58 -33.21 32.53 21.33
N TRP A 59 -31.89 32.65 21.37
CA TRP A 59 -31.21 33.71 22.11
C TRP A 59 -31.63 35.11 21.64
N CYS A 60 -31.65 35.32 20.33
CA CYS A 60 -32.11 36.55 19.71
C CYS A 60 -33.59 36.82 20.06
N ALA A 61 -34.45 35.82 19.92
CA ALA A 61 -35.88 35.93 20.23
C ALA A 61 -36.13 36.28 21.70
N LEU A 62 -35.46 35.62 22.65
CA LEU A 62 -35.59 35.91 24.08
C LEU A 62 -35.17 37.36 24.41
N ASN A 63 -34.10 37.86 23.79
CA ASN A 63 -33.62 39.24 23.98
C ASN A 63 -34.52 40.29 23.31
N VAL A 64 -35.10 39.99 22.14
CA VAL A 64 -36.01 40.89 21.41
C VAL A 64 -37.36 40.99 22.11
N ILE A 65 -37.92 39.86 22.57
CA ILE A 65 -39.20 39.81 23.29
C ILE A 65 -39.07 40.50 24.67
N GLY A 66 -37.84 40.62 25.20
CA GLY A 66 -37.59 41.30 26.46
C GLY A 66 -38.28 40.58 27.61
N ILE A 67 -38.10 39.26 27.68
CA ILE A 67 -38.54 38.48 28.84
C ILE A 67 -37.92 39.12 30.10
N PHE A 68 -38.78 39.57 31.03
CA PHE A 68 -38.50 40.37 32.24
C PHE A 68 -38.36 41.90 32.11
N GLY A 69 -38.65 42.52 30.96
CA GLY A 69 -38.59 43.98 30.81
C GLY A 69 -37.17 44.58 30.88
N LEU A 70 -36.15 43.75 31.12
CA LEU A 70 -34.74 44.09 30.99
C LEU A 70 -34.24 43.54 29.66
N ARG A 71 -33.76 44.44 28.80
CA ARG A 71 -33.00 44.08 27.59
C ARG A 71 -31.59 43.69 28.01
N TRP A 72 -31.39 42.41 28.32
CA TRP A 72 -30.10 41.87 28.78
C TRP A 72 -29.01 42.05 27.72
N ASP A 73 -29.34 41.87 26.43
CA ASP A 73 -28.41 42.04 25.30
C ASP A 73 -29.09 42.85 24.16
N PRO A 74 -29.10 44.20 24.23
CA PRO A 74 -29.66 45.06 23.18
C PRO A 74 -28.89 44.91 21.85
N TYR A 75 -29.57 45.16 20.73
CA TYR A 75 -28.94 45.21 19.40
C TYR A 75 -27.73 46.16 19.44
N PRO A 76 -26.49 45.73 19.11
CA PRO A 76 -26.10 44.62 18.21
C PRO A 76 -25.65 43.28 18.89
N PHE A 77 -26.24 42.87 20.02
CA PHE A 77 -25.96 41.59 20.70
C PHE A 77 -24.48 41.38 21.08
N ILE A 78 -23.95 42.27 21.94
CA ILE A 78 -22.54 42.28 22.32
C ILE A 78 -22.12 41.00 23.07
N LEU A 79 -23.02 40.42 23.87
CA LEU A 79 -22.72 39.21 24.64
C LEU A 79 -22.64 37.98 23.75
N LEU A 80 -23.55 37.87 22.78
CA LEU A 80 -23.51 36.79 21.79
C LEU A 80 -22.22 36.88 20.96
N ASN A 81 -21.84 38.08 20.54
CA ASN A 81 -20.59 38.29 19.80
C ASN A 81 -19.34 37.96 20.63
N LEU A 82 -19.35 38.32 21.92
CA LEU A 82 -18.27 37.97 22.84
C LEU A 82 -18.15 36.45 22.99
N PHE A 83 -19.27 35.75 23.15
CA PHE A 83 -19.30 34.30 23.24
C PHE A 83 -18.72 33.63 21.99
N PHE A 84 -19.12 34.06 20.79
CA PHE A 84 -18.56 33.57 19.53
C PHE A 84 -17.05 33.86 19.41
N SER A 85 -16.60 35.04 19.84
CA SER A 85 -15.19 35.41 19.82
C SER A 85 -14.36 34.50 20.75
N THR A 86 -14.86 34.22 21.95
CA THR A 86 -14.22 33.27 22.88
C THR A 86 -14.27 31.84 22.33
N GLN A 87 -15.38 31.43 21.71
CA GLN A 87 -15.54 30.11 21.10
C GLN A 87 -14.48 29.88 20.01
N ALA A 88 -14.26 30.87 19.14
CA ALA A 88 -13.20 30.81 18.12
C ALA A 88 -11.80 30.77 18.76
N SER A 89 -11.56 31.60 19.78
CA SER A 89 -10.26 31.69 20.47
C SER A 89 -9.85 30.39 21.17
N TYR A 90 -10.79 29.68 21.80
CA TYR A 90 -10.50 28.37 22.43
C TYR A 90 -10.50 27.20 21.43
N SER A 91 -11.15 27.35 20.28
CA SER A 91 -11.11 26.33 19.23
C SER A 91 -9.73 26.18 18.61
N ALA A 92 -9.01 27.28 18.36
CA ALA A 92 -7.67 27.25 17.76
C ALA A 92 -6.66 26.32 18.48
N PRO A 93 -6.46 26.41 19.81
CA PRO A 93 -5.53 25.51 20.51
C PRO A 93 -6.00 24.05 20.54
N LEU A 94 -7.32 23.81 20.62
CA LEU A 94 -7.87 22.46 20.54
C LEU A 94 -7.68 21.83 19.16
N ILE A 95 -7.88 22.62 18.10
CA ILE A 95 -7.67 22.21 16.70
C ILE A 95 -6.18 21.91 16.47
N LEU A 96 -5.28 22.78 16.92
CA LEU A 96 -3.83 22.56 16.80
C LEU A 96 -3.37 21.27 17.50
N LEU A 97 -3.97 20.95 18.65
CA LEU A 97 -3.64 19.71 19.37
C LEU A 97 -4.25 18.47 18.70
N ALA A 98 -5.41 18.60 18.07
CA ALA A 98 -6.02 17.55 17.25
C ALA A 98 -5.23 17.32 15.94
N GLU A 99 -4.73 18.39 15.31
CA GLU A 99 -3.97 18.35 14.06
C GLU A 99 -2.61 17.70 14.26
N ASN A 100 -1.84 18.09 15.28
CA ASN A 100 -0.53 17.49 15.60
C ASN A 100 -0.61 15.95 15.71
N ARG A 101 -1.72 15.42 16.23
CA ARG A 101 -1.92 13.96 16.35
C ARG A 101 -2.31 13.29 15.03
N GLN A 102 -3.03 13.98 14.15
CA GLN A 102 -3.29 13.47 12.81
C GLN A 102 -1.97 13.38 12.02
N THR A 103 -1.15 14.43 12.09
CA THR A 103 0.17 14.48 11.46
C THR A 103 1.08 13.35 11.96
N ASP A 104 1.12 13.06 13.26
CA ASP A 104 1.91 11.95 13.80
C ASP A 104 1.47 10.57 13.30
N ARG A 105 0.15 10.33 13.23
CA ARG A 105 -0.39 9.07 12.66
C ARG A 105 -0.09 8.97 11.17
N ASP A 106 -0.23 10.07 10.46
CA ASP A 106 0.03 10.13 9.02
C ASP A 106 1.52 9.88 8.74
N HIS A 107 2.43 10.37 9.57
CA HIS A 107 3.86 10.07 9.47
C HIS A 107 4.16 8.56 9.62
N VAL A 108 3.50 7.87 10.56
CA VAL A 108 3.68 6.42 10.74
C VAL A 108 3.13 5.66 9.54
N ARG A 109 1.93 6.01 9.07
CA ARG A 109 1.30 5.42 7.89
C ARG A 109 2.18 5.60 6.64
N LEU A 110 2.72 6.80 6.41
CA LEU A 110 3.62 7.08 5.30
C LEU A 110 4.93 6.28 5.37
N ALA A 111 5.46 6.06 6.58
CA ALA A 111 6.66 5.26 6.76
C ALA A 111 6.41 3.76 6.46
N GLU A 112 5.23 3.26 6.83
CA GLU A 112 4.83 1.89 6.55
C GLU A 112 4.52 1.66 5.07
N ASP A 113 3.79 2.58 4.45
CA ASP A 113 3.49 2.56 3.01
C ASP A 113 4.76 2.55 2.17
N ARG A 114 5.77 3.37 2.54
CA ARG A 114 7.08 3.32 1.88
C ARG A 114 7.78 1.96 1.99
N LYS A 115 7.65 1.28 3.13
CA LYS A 115 8.22 -0.07 3.30
C LYS A 115 7.48 -1.09 2.45
N GLN A 116 6.15 -1.05 2.46
CA GLN A 116 5.32 -1.95 1.64
C GLN A 116 5.59 -1.72 0.15
N ALA A 117 5.68 -0.46 -0.30
CA ALA A 117 6.02 -0.13 -1.68
C ALA A 117 7.42 -0.62 -2.07
N ALA A 118 8.41 -0.52 -1.17
CA ALA A 118 9.75 -1.06 -1.42
C ALA A 118 9.75 -2.59 -1.54
N GLN A 119 9.00 -3.29 -0.67
CA GLN A 119 8.84 -4.75 -0.75
C GLN A 119 8.12 -5.17 -2.02
N SER A 120 7.00 -4.52 -2.36
CA SER A 120 6.23 -4.81 -3.57
C SER A 120 7.06 -4.63 -4.85
N ARG A 121 7.93 -3.60 -4.91
CA ARG A 121 8.88 -3.45 -6.02
C ARG A 121 9.88 -4.59 -6.08
N ALA A 122 10.46 -4.99 -4.94
CA ALA A 122 11.40 -6.10 -4.89
C ALA A 122 10.75 -7.43 -5.31
N ASP A 123 9.51 -7.68 -4.88
CA ASP A 123 8.76 -8.88 -5.27
C ASP A 123 8.45 -8.87 -6.78
N THR A 124 8.10 -7.71 -7.33
CA THR A 124 7.87 -7.55 -8.77
C THR A 124 9.15 -7.82 -9.57
N ASP A 125 10.29 -7.28 -9.12
CA ASP A 125 11.59 -7.52 -9.74
C ASP A 125 12.01 -9.00 -9.64
N PHE A 126 11.72 -9.64 -8.52
CA PHE A 126 11.97 -11.07 -8.34
C PHE A 126 11.13 -11.91 -9.31
N LEU A 127 9.82 -11.67 -9.36
CA LEU A 127 8.92 -12.36 -10.29
C LEU A 127 9.31 -12.13 -11.76
N ALA A 128 9.73 -10.91 -12.11
CA ALA A 128 10.19 -10.61 -13.46
C ALA A 128 11.44 -11.42 -13.84
N ARG A 129 12.39 -11.58 -12.91
CA ARG A 129 13.58 -12.42 -13.11
C ARG A 129 13.22 -13.90 -13.21
N GLU A 130 12.31 -14.36 -12.37
CA GLU A 130 11.86 -15.76 -12.37
C GLU A 130 11.14 -16.11 -13.69
N ILE A 131 10.28 -15.20 -14.18
CA ILE A 131 9.61 -15.37 -15.49
C ILE A 131 10.64 -15.35 -16.63
N ALA A 132 11.65 -14.48 -16.57
CA ALA A 132 12.71 -14.45 -17.58
C ALA A 132 13.51 -15.76 -17.61
N ALA A 133 13.85 -16.30 -16.44
CA ALA A 133 14.54 -17.58 -16.31
C ALA A 133 13.67 -18.75 -16.80
N LEU A 134 12.38 -18.78 -16.42
CA LEU A 134 11.42 -19.77 -16.89
C LEU A 134 11.29 -19.73 -18.41
N ARG A 135 11.15 -18.53 -19.01
CA ARG A 135 11.07 -18.35 -20.46
C ARG A 135 12.32 -18.87 -21.17
N ALA A 136 13.52 -18.63 -20.62
CA ALA A 136 14.76 -19.15 -21.17
C ALA A 136 14.77 -20.69 -21.17
N SER A 137 14.34 -21.31 -20.07
CA SER A 137 14.27 -22.78 -19.96
C SER A 137 13.27 -23.40 -20.95
N VAL A 138 12.11 -22.76 -21.17
CA VAL A 138 11.10 -23.20 -22.14
C VAL A 138 11.61 -23.09 -23.58
N ASN A 139 12.31 -22.01 -23.92
CA ASN A 139 12.91 -21.84 -25.25
C ASN A 139 13.97 -22.91 -25.55
N GLU A 140 14.79 -23.28 -24.57
CA GLU A 140 15.80 -24.34 -24.71
C GLU A 140 15.15 -25.69 -25.02
N LEU A 141 14.07 -26.04 -24.30
CA LEU A 141 13.32 -27.27 -24.55
C LEU A 141 12.67 -27.28 -25.93
N ALA A 142 12.02 -26.17 -26.33
CA ALA A 142 11.44 -26.04 -27.66
C ALA A 142 12.48 -26.19 -28.78
N THR A 143 13.67 -25.58 -28.60
CA THR A 143 14.77 -25.68 -29.56
C THR A 143 15.28 -27.11 -29.67
N ARG A 144 15.46 -27.80 -28.53
CA ARG A 144 15.89 -29.20 -28.49
C ARG A 144 14.88 -30.13 -29.17
N ASP A 145 13.59 -29.97 -28.90
CA ASP A 145 12.55 -30.82 -29.49
C ASP A 145 12.43 -30.60 -30.99
N TYR A 146 12.53 -29.35 -31.46
CA TYR A 146 12.56 -28.99 -32.88
C TYR A 146 13.77 -29.63 -33.60
N VAL A 147 14.98 -29.44 -33.07
CA VAL A 147 16.20 -30.04 -33.64
C VAL A 147 16.06 -31.58 -33.70
N ARG A 148 15.48 -32.19 -32.66
CA ARG A 148 15.27 -33.64 -32.60
C ARG A 148 14.16 -34.12 -33.55
N SER A 149 13.12 -33.35 -33.82
CA SER A 149 12.12 -33.71 -34.83
C SER A 149 12.70 -33.60 -36.23
N GLU A 150 13.48 -32.55 -36.50
CA GLU A 150 14.09 -32.35 -37.82
C GLU A 150 15.06 -33.47 -38.15
N LEU A 151 15.98 -33.80 -37.22
CA LEU A 151 16.88 -34.95 -37.35
C LEU A 151 16.12 -36.26 -37.60
N ARG A 152 14.98 -36.48 -36.96
CA ARG A 152 14.17 -37.70 -37.16
C ARG A 152 13.47 -37.71 -38.51
N ASN A 153 13.04 -36.56 -39.01
CA ASN A 153 12.39 -36.45 -40.31
C ASN A 153 13.40 -36.72 -41.43
N GLU A 154 14.55 -36.05 -41.39
CA GLU A 154 15.67 -36.27 -42.33
C GLU A 154 16.13 -37.74 -42.34
N LEU A 155 16.31 -38.34 -41.15
CA LEU A 155 16.67 -39.77 -41.07
C LEU A 155 15.60 -40.69 -41.67
N ARG A 156 14.31 -40.37 -41.52
CA ARG A 156 13.22 -41.15 -42.12
C ARG A 156 13.20 -41.00 -43.64
N GLU A 157 13.43 -39.79 -44.14
CA GLU A 157 13.47 -39.50 -45.57
C GLU A 157 14.58 -40.31 -46.25
N LEU A 158 15.81 -40.25 -45.73
CA LEU A 158 16.95 -41.02 -46.23
C LEU A 158 16.73 -42.54 -46.17
N LEU A 159 16.10 -43.05 -45.10
CA LEU A 159 15.76 -44.47 -45.00
C LEU A 159 14.72 -44.90 -46.05
N THR A 160 13.74 -44.04 -46.33
CA THR A 160 12.70 -44.31 -47.33
C THR A 160 13.31 -44.33 -48.74
N GLU A 161 14.21 -43.39 -49.05
CA GLU A 161 14.93 -43.34 -50.33
C GLU A 161 15.80 -44.59 -50.57
N LEU A 162 16.47 -45.11 -49.53
CA LEU A 162 17.24 -46.34 -49.60
C LEU A 162 16.38 -47.61 -49.79
N ASP A 163 15.21 -47.67 -49.17
CA ASP A 163 14.25 -48.77 -49.38
C ASP A 163 13.64 -48.71 -50.80
N GLU A 164 13.30 -47.50 -51.29
CA GLU A 164 12.86 -47.28 -52.67
C GLU A 164 13.95 -47.59 -53.71
N GLU A 165 15.23 -47.40 -53.39
CA GLU A 165 16.36 -47.86 -54.23
C GLU A 165 16.56 -49.39 -54.18
N ARG A 166 16.09 -50.08 -53.13
CA ARG A 166 16.15 -51.54 -52.98
C ARG A 166 14.99 -52.28 -53.67
N GLU A 167 13.79 -51.70 -53.71
CA GLU A 167 12.62 -52.33 -54.35
C GLU A 167 12.67 -52.52 -55.89
N PRO A 168 13.45 -51.82 -56.74
CA PRO A 168 13.47 -52.08 -58.18
C PRO A 168 14.22 -53.37 -58.55
N ALA A 169 14.83 -54.06 -57.58
CA ALA A 169 15.57 -55.31 -57.77
C ALA A 169 14.77 -56.58 -57.41
N GLU A 170 13.70 -56.50 -56.59
CA GLU A 170 12.99 -57.69 -56.08
C GLU A 170 11.75 -58.08 -56.92
N ASP A 171 11.16 -57.16 -57.72
CA ASP A 171 10.03 -57.46 -58.62
C ASP A 171 10.44 -58.14 -59.95
N ARG A 172 11.69 -58.61 -60.06
CA ARG A 172 12.18 -59.43 -61.19
C ARG A 172 12.40 -60.87 -60.77
N THR A 173 11.43 -61.49 -60.10
CA THR A 173 11.38 -62.95 -60.01
C THR A 173 10.53 -63.49 -61.15
N PRO A 174 11.10 -64.05 -62.23
CA PRO A 174 10.32 -64.72 -63.25
C PRO A 174 9.78 -66.01 -62.64
N SER A 175 8.49 -66.02 -62.29
CA SER A 175 7.76 -67.26 -62.01
C SER A 175 7.77 -68.10 -63.28
N GLY A 176 8.70 -69.06 -63.33
CA GLY A 176 8.93 -69.92 -64.47
C GLY A 176 7.87 -71.00 -64.67
N ARG A 177 7.61 -71.27 -65.97
CA ARG A 177 7.55 -72.58 -66.69
C ARG A 177 6.67 -73.72 -66.13
N PRO A 178 6.25 -74.72 -66.95
CA PRO A 178 6.67 -75.10 -68.30
C PRO A 178 5.80 -74.61 -69.46
#